data_AF-A0A3P1STY7-F1
#
_entry.id   AF-A0A3P1STY7-F1
#
_cell.length_a   1.000
_cell.length_b   1.000
_cell.length_c   1.000
_cell.angle_alpha   90.00
_cell.angle_beta   90.00
_cell.angle_gamma   90.00
#
_symmetry.space_group_name_H-M   'P 1'
#
loop_
_entity.id
_entity.type
_entity.pdbx_description
1 polymer ?
#
loop_
_entity_poly.entity_id
_entity_poly.type
_entity_poly.pdbx_seq_one_letter_code
_entity_poly.pdbx_strand_id
1 'polypeptide(L)'
;MSDSSHNKVLHHIGTGAGFLFLIGYYLFMDQTGFYDWITAQLPEEYAGSGLMLGIMIAMTPGFLVWKYYNRWVEKKLGVKGKYYEDGFYKDKDDK
;
A
#
# COMPACT_ATOMS: atom_id res chain seq x y z
N MET A 1 3.94 -25.94 -11.68
CA MET A 1 4.07 -24.60 -12.30
C MET A 1 5.24 -23.90 -11.65
N SER A 2 6.34 -23.67 -12.38
CA SER A 2 7.54 -23.05 -11.84
C SER A 2 7.26 -21.58 -11.53
N ASP A 3 7.11 -21.22 -10.25
CA ASP A 3 7.31 -19.83 -9.81
C ASP A 3 8.78 -19.49 -10.10
N SER A 4 9.05 -18.92 -11.27
CA SER A 4 10.41 -18.55 -11.64
C SER A 4 10.88 -17.44 -10.69
N SER A 5 12.11 -17.55 -10.17
CA SER A 5 12.75 -16.51 -9.34
C SER A 5 12.59 -15.10 -9.93
N HIS A 6 12.55 -15.02 -11.27
CA HIS A 6 12.29 -13.82 -12.04
C HIS A 6 10.97 -13.10 -11.70
N ASN A 7 9.84 -13.82 -11.64
CA ASN A 7 8.55 -13.19 -11.33
C ASN A 7 8.49 -12.67 -9.89
N LYS A 8 9.18 -13.33 -8.96
CA LYS A 8 9.31 -12.84 -7.57
C LYS A 8 10.10 -11.54 -7.50
N VAL A 9 11.21 -11.45 -8.24
CA VAL A 9 12.00 -10.21 -8.34
C VAL A 9 11.17 -9.09 -8.96
N LEU A 10 10.47 -9.37 -10.07
CA LEU A 10 9.58 -8.39 -10.71
C LEU A 10 8.46 -7.92 -9.78
N HIS A 11 7.92 -8.80 -8.94
CA HIS A 11 6.92 -8.41 -7.95
C HIS A 11 7.50 -7.46 -6.90
N HIS A 12 8.71 -7.70 -6.39
CA HIS A 12 9.37 -6.78 -5.45
C HIS A 12 9.67 -5.42 -6.07
N ILE A 13 10.14 -5.41 -7.33
CA ILE A 13 10.35 -4.17 -8.07
C ILE A 13 9.03 -3.43 -8.28
N GLY A 14 7.96 -4.14 -8.64
CA GLY A 14 6.62 -3.57 -8.79
C GLY A 14 6.12 -2.97 -7.48
N THR A 15 6.15 -3.72 -6.38
CA THR A 15 5.76 -3.23 -5.05
C THR A 15 6.63 -2.04 -4.61
N GLY A 16 7.94 -2.06 -4.90
CA GLY A 16 8.85 -0.95 -4.65
C GLY A 16 8.52 0.31 -5.47
N ALA A 17 8.14 0.16 -6.74
CA ALA A 17 7.69 1.26 -7.58
C ALA A 17 6.37 1.86 -7.06
N GLY A 18 5.46 1.00 -6.59
CA GLY A 18 4.34 1.44 -5.77
C GLY A 18 4.84 2.31 -4.62
N PHE A 19 5.84 1.85 -3.85
CA PHE A 19 6.30 2.51 -2.62
C PHE A 19 6.75 3.94 -2.88
N LEU A 20 7.52 4.10 -3.95
CA LEU A 20 7.93 5.41 -4.43
C LEU A 20 6.74 6.30 -4.82
N PHE A 21 5.67 5.73 -5.39
CA PHE A 21 4.44 6.47 -5.64
C PHE A 21 3.79 6.97 -4.33
N LEU A 22 3.72 6.18 -3.25
CA LEU A 22 3.16 6.66 -1.97
C LEU A 22 3.99 7.80 -1.39
N ILE A 23 5.32 7.72 -1.47
CA ILE A 23 6.21 8.81 -1.05
C ILE A 23 5.93 10.07 -1.88
N GLY A 24 5.90 9.93 -3.21
CA GLY A 24 5.61 11.05 -4.11
C GLY A 24 4.23 11.65 -3.86
N TYR A 25 3.22 10.82 -3.60
CA TYR A 25 1.86 11.25 -3.28
C TYR A 25 1.80 12.02 -1.95
N TYR A 26 2.49 11.54 -0.91
CA TYR A 26 2.61 12.27 0.35
C TYR A 26 3.24 13.65 0.13
N LEU A 27 4.36 13.72 -0.59
CA LEU A 27 5.06 14.98 -0.87
C LEU A 27 4.19 15.94 -1.69
N PHE A 28 3.41 15.41 -2.63
CA PHE A 28 2.44 16.20 -3.38
C PHE A 28 1.36 16.78 -2.46
N MET A 29 0.78 15.97 -1.57
CA MET A 29 -0.21 16.44 -0.60
C MET A 29 0.36 17.48 0.36
N ASP A 30 1.58 17.29 0.84
CA ASP A 30 2.28 18.22 1.73
C ASP A 30 2.43 19.61 1.08
N GLN A 31 2.79 19.65 -0.21
CA GLN A 31 2.91 20.91 -0.97
C GLN A 31 1.58 21.65 -1.17
N THR A 32 0.42 21.01 -1.00
CA THR A 32 -0.88 21.68 -1.15
C THR A 32 -1.26 22.53 0.07
N GLY A 33 -0.56 22.39 1.20
CA GLY A 33 -0.93 23.03 2.48
C GLY A 33 -2.13 22.37 3.17
N PHE A 34 -2.54 21.18 2.74
CA PHE A 34 -3.68 20.45 3.31
C PHE A 34 -3.54 20.18 4.82
N TYR A 35 -2.33 19.82 5.28
CA TYR A 35 -2.08 19.52 6.69
C TYR A 35 -2.14 20.78 7.57
N ASP A 36 -1.67 21.92 7.08
CA ASP A 36 -1.80 23.19 7.78
C ASP A 36 -3.27 23.62 7.86
N TRP A 37 -4.01 23.46 6.76
CA TRP A 37 -5.43 23.78 6.71
C TRP A 37 -6.25 22.98 7.73
N ILE A 38 -5.99 21.67 7.86
CA ILE A 38 -6.76 20.81 8.76
C ILE A 38 -6.37 21.02 10.24
N THR A 39 -5.10 21.26 10.53
CA THR A 39 -4.63 21.53 11.90
C THR A 39 -5.11 22.90 12.40
N ALA A 40 -5.26 23.88 11.51
CA ALA A 40 -5.85 25.18 11.83
C ALA A 40 -7.33 25.12 12.28
N GLN A 41 -8.03 24.01 12.04
CA GLN A 41 -9.42 23.82 12.51
C GLN A 41 -9.51 23.37 13.98
N LEU A 42 -8.37 23.07 14.60
CA LEU A 42 -8.30 22.47 15.92
C LEU A 42 -7.58 23.40 16.92
N PRO A 43 -7.95 23.36 18.21
CA PRO A 43 -7.18 24.01 19.26
C PRO A 43 -5.73 23.50 19.28
N GLU A 44 -4.80 24.35 19.68
CA GLU A 44 -3.36 24.05 19.70
C GLU A 44 -3.03 22.79 20.53
N GLU A 45 -3.76 22.57 21.63
CA GLU A 45 -3.66 21.37 22.47
C GLU A 45 -3.90 20.04 21.70
N TYR A 46 -4.66 20.09 20.60
CA TYR A 46 -5.02 18.93 19.79
C TYR A 46 -4.39 18.94 18.39
N ALA A 47 -3.42 19.82 18.12
CA ALA A 47 -2.80 19.91 16.80
C ALA A 47 -2.17 18.58 16.34
N GLY A 48 -1.56 17.81 17.25
CA GLY A 48 -0.95 16.52 16.93
C GLY A 48 -1.95 15.44 16.51
N SER A 49 -3.08 15.31 17.21
CA SER A 49 -4.15 14.37 16.83
C SER A 49 -4.88 14.83 15.57
N GLY A 50 -5.01 16.13 15.37
CA GLY A 50 -5.48 16.75 14.14
C GLY A 50 -4.64 16.41 12.92
N LEU A 51 -3.32 16.51 13.06
CA LEU A 51 -2.37 16.14 12.00
C LEU A 51 -2.50 14.66 11.64
N MET A 52 -2.62 13.77 12.63
CA MET A 52 -2.83 12.34 12.41
C MET A 52 -4.11 12.07 11.61
N LEU A 53 -5.23 12.73 11.93
CA LEU A 53 -6.47 12.64 11.16
C LEU A 53 -6.28 13.16 9.74
N GLY A 54 -5.58 14.28 9.58
CA GLY A 54 -5.20 14.83 8.28
C GLY A 54 -4.43 13.83 7.42
N ILE A 55 -3.39 13.21 7.97
CA ILE A 55 -2.61 12.18 7.29
C ILE A 55 -3.50 11.00 6.90
N MET A 56 -4.38 10.53 7.79
CA MET A 56 -5.28 9.42 7.45
C MET A 56 -6.23 9.78 6.30
N ILE A 57 -6.82 10.97 6.31
CA ILE A 57 -7.72 11.44 5.25
C ILE A 57 -6.95 11.59 3.93
N ALA A 58 -5.80 12.27 3.97
CA ALA A 58 -4.97 12.51 2.80
C ALA A 58 -4.44 11.21 2.18
N MET A 59 -3.93 10.28 3.00
CA MET A 59 -3.29 9.06 2.51
C MET A 59 -4.28 7.98 2.08
N THR A 60 -5.53 8.00 2.56
CA THR A 60 -6.52 6.97 2.23
C THR A 60 -6.70 6.78 0.70
N PRO A 61 -6.90 7.85 -0.10
CA PRO A 61 -6.91 7.74 -1.57
C PRO A 61 -5.62 7.15 -2.15
N GLY A 62 -4.45 7.57 -1.64
CA GLY A 62 -3.15 7.04 -2.06
C GLY A 62 -3.04 5.53 -1.83
N PHE A 63 -3.49 5.05 -0.66
CA PHE A 63 -3.53 3.62 -0.33
C PHE A 63 -4.55 2.83 -1.17
N LEU A 64 -5.67 3.45 -1.57
CA LEU A 64 -6.61 2.81 -2.48
C LEU A 64 -5.99 2.60 -3.87
N VAL A 65 -5.31 3.62 -4.42
CA VAL A 65 -4.59 3.51 -5.69
C VAL A 65 -3.51 2.44 -5.60
N TRP A 66 -2.71 2.46 -4.53
CA TRP A 66 -1.72 1.44 -4.23
C TRP A 66 -2.29 0.02 -4.26
N LYS A 67 -3.41 -0.20 -3.56
CA LYS A 67 -4.07 -1.50 -3.47
C LYS A 67 -4.46 -2.02 -4.84
N TYR A 68 -5.05 -1.17 -5.69
CA TYR A 68 -5.44 -1.57 -7.04
C TYR A 68 -4.22 -1.83 -7.93
N TYR A 69 -3.18 -1.01 -7.80
CA TYR A 69 -1.91 -1.21 -8.50
C TYR A 69 -1.28 -2.56 -8.13
N ASN A 70 -1.14 -2.87 -6.84
CA ASN A 70 -0.56 -4.15 -6.40
C ASN A 70 -1.36 -5.34 -6.91
N ARG A 71 -2.69 -5.30 -6.81
CA ARG A 71 -3.55 -6.36 -7.33
C ARG A 71 -3.42 -6.53 -8.84
N TRP A 72 -3.19 -5.45 -9.58
CA TRP A 72 -2.90 -5.49 -11.00
C TRP A 72 -1.53 -6.10 -11.30
N VAL A 73 -0.48 -5.73 -10.55
CA VAL A 73 0.87 -6.30 -10.66
C VAL A 73 0.86 -7.81 -10.38
N GLU A 74 0.21 -8.23 -9.30
CA GLU A 74 0.04 -9.64 -8.92
C GLU A 74 -0.66 -10.43 -10.03
N LYS A 75 -1.79 -9.91 -10.54
CA LYS A 75 -2.53 -10.55 -11.64
C LYS A 75 -1.68 -10.66 -12.90
N LYS A 76 -0.88 -9.65 -13.22
CA LYS A 76 -0.03 -9.61 -14.42
C LYS A 76 1.16 -10.57 -14.31
N LEU A 77 1.75 -10.71 -13.13
CA LEU A 77 2.90 -11.59 -12.89
C LEU A 77 2.50 -13.03 -12.51
N GLY A 78 1.21 -13.29 -12.37
CA GLY A 78 0.69 -14.60 -11.96
C GLY A 78 1.08 -14.99 -10.53
N VAL A 79 1.50 -14.03 -9.71
CA VAL A 79 1.86 -14.24 -8.31
C VAL A 79 0.57 -14.35 -7.51
N LYS A 80 0.22 -15.56 -7.09
CA LYS A 80 -0.88 -15.78 -6.17
C LYS A 80 -0.35 -15.54 -4.75
N GLY A 81 -1.04 -14.69 -3.99
CA GLY A 81 -0.78 -14.57 -2.56
C GLY A 81 -0.91 -15.95 -1.92
N LYS A 82 0.05 -16.32 -1.07
CA LYS A 82 -0.07 -17.54 -0.27
C LYS A 82 -1.15 -17.28 0.77
N TYR A 83 -2.38 -17.74 0.52
CA TYR A 83 -3.42 -17.68 1.54
C TYR A 83 -3.07 -18.70 2.62
N TYR A 84 -3.36 -18.40 3.89
CA TYR A 84 -3.08 -19.32 5.01
C TYR A 84 -3.62 -20.73 4.76
N GLU A 85 -4.73 -20.82 4.02
CA GLU A 85 -5.36 -22.06 3.61
C GLU A 85 -4.54 -22.87 2.60
N ASP A 86 -3.78 -22.23 1.72
CA ASP A 86 -2.97 -22.90 0.69
C ASP A 86 -1.83 -23.75 1.30
N GLY A 87 -1.43 -23.45 2.53
CA GLY A 87 -0.44 -24.24 3.28
C GLY A 87 -1.04 -25.41 4.04
N PHE A 88 -2.31 -25.33 4.44
CA PHE A 88 -2.94 -26.34 5.31
C PHE A 88 -3.59 -27.49 4.52
N TYR A 89 -4.07 -27.22 3.30
CA TYR A 89 -4.71 -28.22 2.46
C TYR A 89 -3.74 -29.00 1.57
N LYS A 90 -2.59 -28.42 1.20
CA LYS A 90 -1.61 -29.11 0.33
C LYS A 90 -0.91 -30.30 0.99
N ASP A 91 -0.76 -30.32 2.31
CA ASP A 91 -0.10 -31.42 3.02
C ASP A 91 -1.02 -32.65 3.25
N LYS A 92 -2.30 -32.58 2.86
CA LYS A 92 -3.26 -33.66 3.10
C LYS A 92 -3.54 -34.56 1.89
N ASP A 93 -3.14 -34.15 0.68
CA ASP A 93 -3.41 -34.91 -0.55
C ASP A 93 -2.22 -35.80 -0.98
N ASP A 94 -1.10 -35.79 -0.25
CA ASP A 94 0.12 -36.58 -0.55
C ASP A 94 0.35 -37.76 0.45
N LYS A 95 -0.70 -38.40 0.95
CA LYS A 95 -0.60 -39.70 1.65
C LYS A 95 -1.62 -40.72 1.19
#